data_AF-A0A0F2R1E5-F1
#
_entry.id   AF-A0A0F2R1E5-F1
#
_cell.length_a   1.000
_cell.length_b   1.000
_cell.length_c   1.000
_cell.angle_alpha   90.00
_cell.angle_beta   90.00
_cell.angle_gamma   90.00
#
_symmetry.space_group_name_H-M   'P 1'
#
loop_
_entity.id
_entity.type
_entity.pdbx_description
1 polymer ?
#
loop_
_entity_poly.entity_id
_entity_poly.type
_entity_poly.pdbx_seq_one_letter_code
_entity_poly.pdbx_strand_id
1 'polypeptide(L)'
;MAHRLHISKQENATQTWDPDRQLRNAVAERDRFLERCPQYRGLQQEIDDLLEKAGSADNRMAVLALLMESKLIELHGQLQRLNRILLSAQDR
;
A
#
# COMPACT_ATOMS: atom_id res chain seq x y z
N MET A 1 -16.99 -33.56 11.36
CA MET A 1 -17.19 -32.67 12.51
C MET A 1 -17.12 -31.24 12.01
N ALA A 2 -18.25 -30.51 12.01
CA ALA A 2 -18.32 -29.18 11.42
C ALA A 2 -17.91 -28.13 12.47
N HIS A 3 -16.76 -27.50 12.27
CA HIS A 3 -16.32 -26.37 13.09
C HIS A 3 -17.16 -25.14 12.74
N ARG A 4 -18.05 -24.73 13.66
CA ARG A 4 -18.69 -23.41 13.62
C ARG A 4 -17.60 -22.37 13.83
N LEU A 5 -17.26 -21.63 12.78
CA LEU A 5 -16.56 -20.37 12.91
C LEU A 5 -17.48 -19.40 13.65
N HIS A 6 -17.15 -19.11 14.91
CA HIS A 6 -17.78 -18.05 15.68
C HIS A 6 -17.31 -16.71 15.07
N ILE A 7 -18.05 -16.21 14.08
CA ILE A 7 -17.89 -14.83 13.64
C ILE A 7 -18.46 -13.97 14.77
N SER A 8 -17.59 -13.45 15.63
CA SER A 8 -17.98 -12.39 16.56
C SER A 8 -18.49 -11.22 15.72
N LYS A 9 -19.76 -10.85 15.88
CA LYS A 9 -20.25 -9.56 15.38
C LYS A 9 -19.39 -8.50 16.05
N GLN A 10 -18.48 -7.89 15.30
CA GLN A 10 -17.84 -6.66 15.74
C GLN A 10 -18.96 -5.65 15.96
N GLU A 11 -19.10 -5.22 17.21
CA GLU A 11 -19.91 -4.07 17.57
C GLU A 11 -19.30 -2.88 16.83
N ASN A 12 -20.03 -2.40 15.81
CA ASN A 12 -19.71 -1.16 15.14
C ASN A 12 -19.94 -0.02 16.15
N ALA A 13 -18.94 0.25 16.99
CA ALA A 13 -18.78 1.58 17.53
C ALA A 13 -18.70 2.50 16.32
N THR A 14 -19.72 3.33 16.15
CA THR A 14 -19.82 4.33 15.08
C THR A 14 -18.68 5.32 15.28
N GLN A 15 -17.47 4.95 14.87
CA GLN A 15 -16.34 5.84 14.83
C GLN A 15 -16.68 6.82 13.73
N THR A 16 -17.08 8.03 14.12
CA THR A 16 -17.39 9.12 13.22
C THR A 16 -16.22 9.25 12.25
N TRP A 17 -16.44 8.91 10.99
CA TRP A 17 -15.43 9.04 9.95
C TRP A 17 -15.13 10.52 9.81
N ASP A 18 -13.96 10.93 10.30
CA ASP A 18 -13.41 12.28 10.20
C ASP A 18 -12.29 12.23 9.14
N PRO A 19 -12.57 12.60 7.87
CA PRO A 19 -11.60 12.54 6.79
C PRO A 19 -10.35 13.37 7.07
N ASP A 20 -10.50 14.53 7.72
CA ASP A 20 -9.38 15.43 8.00
C ASP A 20 -8.45 14.83 9.05
N ARG A 21 -9.02 14.17 10.07
CA ARG A 21 -8.23 13.43 11.05
C ARG A 21 -7.53 12.24 10.39
N GLN A 22 -8.19 11.49 9.52
CA GLN A 22 -7.57 10.36 8.82
C GLN A 22 -6.41 10.84 7.93
N LEU A 23 -6.61 11.94 7.20
CA LEU A 23 -5.57 12.54 6.36
C LEU A 23 -4.37 12.98 7.20
N ARG A 24 -4.59 13.70 8.30
CA ARG A 24 -3.53 14.13 9.21
C ARG A 24 -2.74 12.94 9.76
N ASN A 25 -3.42 11.87 10.15
CA ASN A 25 -2.78 10.66 10.65
C ASN A 25 -1.93 9.99 9.56
N ALA A 26 -2.48 9.83 8.35
CA ALA A 26 -1.78 9.21 7.23
C ALA A 26 -0.51 9.99 6.84
N VAL A 27 -0.59 11.32 6.81
CA VAL A 27 0.58 12.19 6.56
C VAL A 27 1.63 12.02 7.67
N ALA A 28 1.22 12.02 8.94
CA ALA A 28 2.15 11.85 10.06
C ALA A 28 2.83 10.48 10.06
N GLU A 29 2.11 9.41 9.71
CA GLU A 29 2.68 8.06 9.59
C GLU A 29 3.68 7.96 8.44
N ARG A 30 3.37 8.57 7.30
CA ARG A 30 4.28 8.70 6.17
C ARG A 30 5.55 9.43 6.57
N ASP A 31 5.44 10.57 7.25
CA ASP A 31 6.61 11.37 7.64
C ASP A 31 7.52 10.59 8.60
N ARG A 32 6.94 9.89 9.60
CA ARG A 32 7.68 8.97 10.49
C ARG A 32 8.32 7.80 9.74
N PHE A 33 7.71 7.32 8.67
CA PHE A 33 8.31 6.30 7.81
C PHE A 33 9.53 6.86 7.06
N LEU A 34 9.43 8.07 6.51
CA LEU A 34 10.51 8.72 5.77
C LEU A 34 11.67 9.18 6.66
N GLU A 35 11.43 9.42 7.94
CA GLU A 35 12.48 9.62 8.93
C GLU A 35 13.27 8.32 9.17
N ARG A 36 12.58 7.19 9.30
CA ARG A 36 13.20 5.87 9.51
C ARG A 36 13.87 5.32 8.26
N CYS A 37 13.37 5.69 7.08
CA CYS A 37 13.85 5.22 5.79
C CYS A 37 14.11 6.40 4.82
N PRO A 38 15.17 7.21 5.05
CA PRO A 38 15.43 8.42 4.26
C PRO A 38 15.63 8.16 2.75
N GLN A 39 16.06 6.95 2.38
CA GLN A 39 16.25 6.55 0.98
C GLN A 39 14.97 6.62 0.14
N TYR A 40 13.79 6.61 0.77
CA TYR A 40 12.51 6.68 0.06
C TYR A 40 11.99 8.11 -0.13
N ARG A 41 12.68 9.15 0.36
CA ARG A 41 12.25 10.54 0.19
C ARG A 41 12.16 10.96 -1.28
N GLY A 42 13.09 10.48 -2.12
CA GLY A 42 13.04 10.74 -3.57
C GLY A 42 11.77 10.16 -4.20
N LEU A 43 11.43 8.91 -3.87
CA LEU A 43 10.18 8.29 -4.35
C LEU A 43 8.94 9.02 -3.83
N GLN A 44 8.93 9.48 -2.58
CA GLN A 44 7.81 10.27 -2.06
C GLN A 44 7.65 11.57 -2.85
N GLN A 45 8.74 12.27 -3.16
CA GLN A 45 8.69 13.50 -3.93
C GLN A 45 8.12 13.24 -5.34
N GLU A 46 8.53 12.15 -5.99
CA GLU A 46 7.97 11.77 -7.30
C GLU A 46 6.46 11.48 -7.22
N ILE A 47 6.00 10.82 -6.16
CA ILE A 47 4.57 10.59 -5.91
C ILE A 47 3.86 11.94 -5.73
N ASP A 48 4.39 12.84 -4.92
CA ASP A 48 3.79 14.14 -4.65
C ASP A 48 3.68 14.98 -5.94
N ASP A 49 4.74 15.01 -6.76
CA ASP A 49 4.76 15.69 -8.05
C ASP A 49 3.72 15.13 -9.04
N LEU A 50 3.51 13.80 -9.06
CA LEU A 50 2.49 13.16 -9.88
C LEU A 50 1.08 13.51 -9.41
N LEU A 51 0.85 13.53 -8.10
CA LEU A 51 -0.45 13.87 -7.52
C LEU A 51 -0.79 15.36 -7.66
N GLU A 52 0.20 16.23 -7.62
CA GLU A 52 0.02 17.66 -7.90
C GLU A 52 -0.48 17.88 -9.33
N LYS A 53 0.15 17.22 -10.31
CA LYS A 53 -0.21 17.30 -11.73
C LYS A 53 -1.58 16.71 -12.07
N ALA A 54 -2.09 15.79 -11.25
CA ALA A 54 -3.39 15.13 -11.48
C ALA A 54 -4.60 16.08 -11.35
N GLY A 55 -4.45 17.22 -10.65
CA GLY A 55 -5.41 18.34 -10.63
C GLY A 55 -6.70 18.12 -9.82
N SER A 56 -7.32 16.94 -9.85
CA SER A 56 -8.55 16.61 -9.11
C SER A 56 -8.35 15.45 -8.13
N ALA A 57 -9.21 15.36 -7.10
CA ALA A 57 -9.16 14.27 -6.13
C ALA A 57 -9.39 12.89 -6.77
N ASP A 58 -10.34 12.78 -7.70
CA ASP A 58 -10.61 11.54 -8.43
C ASP A 58 -9.41 11.11 -9.27
N ASN A 59 -8.77 12.06 -9.96
CA ASN A 59 -7.58 11.78 -10.75
C ASN A 59 -6.41 11.36 -9.86
N ARG A 60 -6.23 12.00 -8.69
CA ARG A 60 -5.21 11.59 -7.70
C ARG A 60 -5.42 10.15 -7.24
N MET A 61 -6.67 9.77 -6.94
CA MET A 61 -7.00 8.40 -6.58
C MET A 61 -6.72 7.41 -7.71
N ALA A 62 -7.05 7.78 -8.96
CA ALA A 62 -6.74 6.96 -10.13
C ALA A 62 -5.23 6.78 -10.33
N VAL A 63 -4.43 7.85 -10.18
CA VAL A 63 -2.96 7.77 -10.24
C VAL A 63 -2.42 6.87 -9.15
N LEU A 64 -2.87 7.01 -7.90
CA LEU A 64 -2.46 6.15 -6.80
C LEU A 64 -2.78 4.68 -7.06
N ALA A 65 -3.99 4.39 -7.54
CA ALA A 65 -4.40 3.03 -7.87
C ALA A 65 -3.49 2.40 -8.94
N LEU A 66 -3.18 3.16 -10.00
CA LEU A 66 -2.28 2.71 -11.07
C LEU A 66 -0.85 2.47 -10.56
N LEU A 67 -0.32 3.35 -9.71
CA LEU A 67 1.00 3.19 -9.11
C LEU A 67 1.07 1.91 -8.26
N MET A 68 0.05 1.67 -7.44
CA MET A 68 -0.03 0.47 -6.60
C MET A 68 -0.16 -0.80 -7.43
N GLU A 69 -1.03 -0.81 -8.44
CA GLU A 69 -1.22 -1.95 -9.34
C GLU A 69 0.07 -2.29 -10.10
N SER A 70 0.73 -1.28 -10.67
CA SER A 70 2.00 -1.45 -11.36
C SER A 70 3.06 -2.07 -10.44
N LYS A 71 3.16 -1.60 -9.19
CA LYS A 71 4.13 -2.14 -8.23
C LYS A 71 3.79 -3.57 -7.81
N LEU A 72 2.51 -3.91 -7.65
CA LEU A 72 2.09 -5.28 -7.37
C LEU A 72 2.46 -6.24 -8.50
N ILE A 73 2.29 -5.84 -9.75
CA ILE A 73 2.70 -6.62 -10.92
C ILE A 73 4.21 -6.86 -10.91
N GLU A 74 5.01 -5.81 -10.65
CA GLU A 74 6.47 -5.92 -10.58
C GLU A 74 6.92 -6.88 -9.48
N LEU A 75 6.37 -6.74 -8.26
CA LEU A 75 6.67 -7.61 -7.13
C LEU A 75 6.26 -9.06 -7.41
N HIS A 76 5.11 -9.27 -8.05
CA HIS A 76 4.68 -10.60 -8.47
C HIS A 76 5.68 -11.23 -9.44
N GLY A 77 6.14 -10.47 -10.45
CA GLY A 77 7.16 -10.93 -11.39
C GLY A 77 8.50 -11.27 -10.70
N GLN A 78 8.94 -10.43 -9.76
CA GLN A 78 10.15 -10.68 -8.97
C GLN A 78 10.04 -11.96 -8.13
N LEU A 79 8.88 -12.18 -7.48
CA LEU A 79 8.61 -13.40 -6.72
C LEU A 79 8.60 -14.65 -7.60
N GLN A 80 7.96 -14.59 -8.78
CA GLN A 80 7.98 -15.70 -9.73
C GLN A 80 9.40 -16.04 -10.17
N ARG A 81 10.22 -15.01 -10.44
CA ARG A 81 11.63 -15.21 -10.81
C ARG A 81 12.42 -15.85 -9.68
N LEU A 82 12.26 -15.37 -8.45
CA LEU A 82 12.92 -15.92 -7.28
C LEU A 82 12.53 -17.38 -7.06
N ASN A 83 11.23 -17.71 -7.18
CA ASN A 83 10.74 -19.07 -7.04
C ASN A 83 11.37 -20.03 -8.07
N ARG A 84 11.48 -19.61 -9.33
CA ARG A 84 12.18 -20.42 -10.36
C ARG A 84 13.64 -20.67 -10.02
N ILE A 85 14.34 -19.67 -9.50
CA ILE A 85 15.75 -19.81 -9.08
C ILE A 85 15.85 -20.82 -7.94
N LEU A 86 15.00 -20.72 -6.93
CA LEU A 86 15.00 -21.63 -5.78
C LEU A 86 14.72 -23.08 -6.19
N LEU A 87 13.70 -23.31 -7.03
CA LEU A 87 13.41 -24.65 -7.56
C LEU A 87 14.61 -25.20 -8.35
N SER A 88 15.21 -24.39 -9.22
CA SER A 88 16.38 -24.82 -10.01
C SER A 88 17.64 -25.08 -9.18
N ALA A 89 17.73 -24.49 -7.97
CA ALA A 89 18.82 -24.72 -7.02
C ALA A 89 18.58 -25.95 -6.14
N GLN A 90 17.33 -26.36 -5.97
CA GLN A 90 16.93 -27.54 -5.19
C GLN A 90 17.04 -28.85 -5.99
N ASP A 91 16.98 -28.77 -7.32
CA ASP A 91 17.17 -29.90 -8.25
C ASP A 91 18.67 -30.19 -8.55
N ARG A 92 19.60 -29.55 -7.85
CA ARG A 92 21.05 -29.78 -7.92
C ARG A 92 21.56 -30.42 -6.63
#